data_AF-A0A094EWT6-F1
#
_entry.id   AF-A0A094EWT6-F1
#
_cell.length_a   1.000
_cell.length_b   1.000
_cell.length_c   1.000
_cell.angle_alpha   90.00
_cell.angle_beta   90.00
_cell.angle_gamma   90.00
#
_symmetry.space_group_name_H-M   'P 1'
#
loop_
_entity.id
_entity.type
_entity.pdbx_description
1 polymer ?
#
loop_
_entity_poly.entity_id
_entity_poly.type
_entity_poly.pdbx_seq_one_letter_code
_entity_poly.pdbx_strand_id
1 'polypeptide(L)'
;MTEPLDLCEKCEERSGDVICSCDARFCEQCFVKKHLVRNPKHRRGGNRKAEEAWNWISGKLGNLTSMATQFKEDEEAKWFGLYTDTTKRQDRITSIVETQRLYKIMAESIHYHNNSPRRQFPSITSFVGETGAGKSTLIRSLIYHSEKAKHFYPLEAPVPGATSGSLAIMSTTGEVNLYLDPTTFGTESPTFYADCEGMLGTEPVAVQHQSEWARYGKRYPVAAKDGMGGLCATAAGVVHGWGTEHNKPARPSGPNHHSQRTNAR
;
A
#
# COMPACT_ATOMS: atom_id res chain seq x y z
N MET A 1 -1.30 -26.95 -33.44
CA MET A 1 -2.14 -25.79 -33.76
C MET A 1 -1.18 -24.63 -33.92
N THR A 2 -1.02 -24.12 -35.13
CA THR A 2 -0.14 -22.96 -35.40
C THR A 2 -0.83 -21.72 -34.87
N GLU A 3 -0.22 -21.05 -33.89
CA GLU A 3 -0.60 -19.69 -33.49
C GLU A 3 -0.79 -18.82 -34.74
N PRO A 4 -1.88 -18.06 -34.86
CA PRO A 4 -2.07 -17.15 -35.99
C PRO A 4 -0.90 -16.18 -36.03
N LEU A 5 -0.20 -16.12 -37.17
CA LEU A 5 0.89 -15.17 -37.35
C LEU A 5 0.31 -13.77 -37.22
N ASP A 6 0.77 -13.01 -36.22
CA ASP A 6 0.42 -11.60 -36.00
C ASP A 6 1.00 -10.75 -37.13
N LEU A 7 0.37 -10.79 -38.30
CA LEU A 7 0.78 -10.10 -39.52
C LEU A 7 0.32 -8.64 -39.51
N CYS A 8 1.02 -7.82 -40.28
CA CYS A 8 0.64 -6.44 -40.53
C CYS A 8 -0.70 -6.37 -41.24
N GLU A 9 -1.69 -5.69 -40.66
CA GLU A 9 -3.04 -5.52 -41.21
C GLU A 9 -3.09 -4.68 -42.50
N LYS A 10 -1.95 -4.14 -42.95
CA LYS A 10 -1.87 -3.32 -44.17
C LYS A 10 -1.24 -4.02 -45.36
N CYS A 11 -0.19 -4.81 -45.13
CA CYS A 11 0.50 -5.51 -46.22
C CYS A 11 0.38 -7.02 -46.11
N GLU A 12 0.01 -7.56 -44.95
CA GLU A 12 -0.16 -9.01 -44.69
C GLU A 12 1.10 -9.88 -44.96
N GLU A 13 2.20 -9.26 -45.39
CA GLU A 13 3.47 -9.91 -45.75
C GLU A 13 4.51 -9.92 -44.63
N ARG A 14 4.37 -9.03 -43.64
CA ARG A 14 5.38 -8.79 -42.59
C ARG A 14 4.75 -8.88 -41.22
N SER A 15 5.57 -9.13 -40.19
CA SER A 15 5.15 -9.08 -38.79
C SER A 15 4.51 -7.72 -38.45
N GLY A 16 3.41 -7.78 -37.71
CA GLY A 16 2.65 -6.66 -37.19
C GLY A 16 3.23 -6.12 -35.89
N ASP A 17 4.54 -5.88 -35.84
CA ASP A 17 5.28 -5.53 -34.60
C ASP A 17 4.86 -4.19 -33.98
N VAL A 18 4.17 -3.33 -34.73
CA VAL A 18 3.72 -2.02 -34.28
C VAL A 18 2.23 -2.06 -34.01
N ILE A 19 1.85 -2.10 -32.72
CA ILE A 19 0.47 -1.84 -32.30
C ILE A 19 0.24 -0.33 -32.33
N CYS A 20 -0.79 0.11 -33.04
CA CYS A 20 -1.18 1.51 -33.10
C CYS A 20 -2.16 1.86 -31.97
N SER A 21 -2.25 3.14 -31.62
CA SER A 21 -3.28 3.68 -30.72
C SER A 21 -4.73 3.40 -31.14
N CYS A 22 -4.97 2.97 -32.38
CA CYS A 22 -6.26 2.50 -32.88
C CYS A 22 -6.44 0.97 -32.83
N ASP A 23 -5.63 0.27 -32.01
CA ASP A 23 -5.57 -1.19 -31.83
C ASP A 23 -5.10 -2.01 -33.06
N ALA A 24 -5.00 -1.41 -34.24
CA ALA A 24 -4.52 -2.08 -35.43
C ALA A 24 -3.00 -2.32 -35.42
N ARG A 25 -2.57 -3.46 -35.98
CA ARG A 25 -1.17 -3.91 -36.06
C ARG A 25 -0.55 -3.63 -37.42
N PHE A 26 0.64 -3.06 -37.42
CA PHE A 26 1.38 -2.71 -38.63
C PHE A 26 2.83 -3.14 -38.56
N CYS A 27 3.44 -3.42 -39.70
CA CYS A 27 4.89 -3.41 -39.80
C CYS A 27 5.39 -1.96 -39.80
N GLU A 28 6.67 -1.78 -39.45
CA GLU A 28 7.34 -0.49 -39.34
C GLU A 28 7.10 0.44 -40.55
N GLN A 29 7.24 -0.10 -41.76
CA GLN A 29 7.09 0.69 -42.99
C GLN A 29 5.64 1.09 -43.24
N CYS A 30 4.68 0.18 -43.03
CA CYS A 30 3.27 0.48 -43.22
C CYS A 30 2.77 1.46 -42.15
N PHE A 31 3.28 1.39 -40.92
CA PHE A 31 2.96 2.33 -39.87
C PHE A 31 3.37 3.76 -40.25
N VAL A 32 4.66 3.99 -40.54
CA VAL A 32 5.18 5.34 -40.78
C VAL A 32 4.73 5.89 -42.13
N LYS A 33 4.84 5.11 -43.21
CA LYS A 33 4.67 5.63 -44.59
C LYS A 33 3.24 5.61 -45.09
N LYS A 34 2.37 4.78 -44.52
CA LYS A 34 0.98 4.61 -45.00
C LYS A 34 -0.03 5.00 -43.93
N HIS A 35 0.13 4.51 -42.71
CA HIS A 35 -0.84 4.70 -41.63
C HIS A 35 -0.77 6.11 -41.06
N LEU A 36 0.39 6.57 -40.59
CA LEU A 36 0.55 7.91 -39.99
C LEU A 36 0.28 9.04 -41.00
N VAL A 37 0.62 8.84 -42.28
CA VAL A 37 0.31 9.81 -43.34
C VAL A 37 -1.20 10.04 -43.46
N ARG A 38 -2.02 8.99 -43.29
CA ARG A 38 -3.49 9.08 -43.34
C ARG A 38 -4.10 9.44 -41.99
N ASN A 39 -3.44 9.07 -40.90
CA ASN A 39 -3.91 9.25 -39.53
C ASN A 39 -2.82 9.95 -38.68
N PRO A 40 -2.58 11.25 -38.90
CA PRO A 40 -1.45 11.95 -38.29
C PRO A 40 -1.54 12.10 -36.76
N LYS A 41 -2.72 11.89 -36.17
CA LYS A 41 -2.94 11.91 -34.71
C LYS A 41 -2.64 10.57 -34.03
N HIS A 42 -2.45 9.50 -34.81
CA HIS A 42 -2.17 8.18 -34.26
C HIS A 42 -0.71 8.05 -33.85
N ARG A 43 -0.41 7.13 -32.93
CA ARG A 43 0.94 6.88 -32.42
C ARG A 43 1.19 5.40 -32.20
N ARG A 44 2.45 5.06 -31.92
CA ARG A 44 2.85 3.72 -31.48
C ARG A 44 2.34 3.48 -30.07
N GLY A 45 1.79 2.29 -29.84
CA GLY A 45 1.20 1.91 -28.57
C GLY A 45 -0.01 2.77 -28.19
N GLY A 46 -0.61 2.40 -27.07
CA GLY A 46 -1.66 3.19 -26.43
C GLY A 46 -3.03 2.94 -27.03
N ASN A 47 -3.59 1.74 -26.82
CA ASN A 47 -5.03 1.66 -26.89
C ASN A 47 -5.64 2.58 -25.82
N ARG A 48 -6.77 3.21 -26.12
CA ARG A 48 -7.38 4.20 -25.21
C ARG A 48 -7.49 3.68 -23.78
N LYS A 49 -7.77 2.38 -23.62
CA LYS A 49 -7.85 1.70 -22.31
C LYS A 49 -6.51 1.66 -21.57
N ALA A 50 -5.40 1.37 -22.26
CA ALA A 50 -4.06 1.34 -21.68
C ALA A 50 -3.58 2.75 -21.33
N GLU A 51 -3.98 3.76 -22.10
CA GLU A 51 -3.68 5.15 -21.75
C GLU A 51 -4.52 5.64 -20.58
N GLU A 52 -5.80 5.30 -20.52
CA GLU A 52 -6.67 5.54 -19.36
C GLU A 52 -6.11 4.86 -18.10
N ALA A 53 -5.71 3.58 -18.23
CA ALA A 53 -5.06 2.83 -17.16
C ALA A 53 -3.77 3.50 -16.71
N TRP A 54 -2.88 3.81 -17.65
CA TRP A 54 -1.61 4.46 -17.35
C TRP A 54 -1.79 5.84 -16.72
N ASN A 55 -2.76 6.64 -17.19
CA ASN A 55 -3.05 7.96 -16.63
C ASN A 55 -3.56 7.86 -15.19
N TRP A 56 -4.35 6.82 -14.87
CA TRP A 56 -4.76 6.57 -13.49
C TRP A 56 -3.58 6.05 -12.66
N ILE A 57 -2.85 5.04 -13.12
CA ILE A 57 -1.73 4.41 -12.41
C ILE A 57 -0.61 5.42 -12.13
N SER A 58 -0.28 6.28 -13.09
CA SER A 58 0.73 7.33 -12.93
C SER A 58 0.23 8.56 -12.17
N GLY A 59 -1.03 8.60 -11.74
CA GLY A 59 -1.61 9.73 -11.00
C GLY A 59 -1.91 10.96 -11.87
N LYS A 60 -1.71 10.90 -13.19
CA LYS A 60 -1.96 12.01 -14.12
C LYS A 60 -3.42 12.45 -14.19
N LEU A 61 -4.36 11.56 -13.88
CA LEU A 61 -5.79 11.92 -13.81
C LEU A 61 -6.09 12.92 -12.68
N GLY A 62 -5.20 12.99 -11.68
CA GLY A 62 -5.29 13.95 -10.58
C GLY A 62 -4.92 15.38 -10.94
N ASN A 63 -4.42 15.67 -12.15
CA ASN A 63 -4.03 17.04 -12.56
C ASN A 63 -5.18 18.07 -12.58
N LEU A 64 -6.44 17.65 -12.40
CA LEU A 64 -7.59 18.54 -12.22
C LEU A 64 -7.74 19.04 -10.77
N THR A 65 -7.14 18.34 -9.81
CA THR A 65 -7.16 18.67 -8.38
C THR A 65 -5.77 19.12 -7.93
N SER A 66 -5.70 20.12 -7.05
CA SER A 66 -4.40 20.60 -6.57
C SER A 66 -3.63 19.47 -5.85
N MET A 67 -2.30 19.45 -5.95
CA MET A 67 -1.45 18.51 -5.21
C MET A 67 -1.79 18.49 -3.71
N ALA A 68 -2.11 19.66 -3.14
CA ALA A 68 -2.52 19.78 -1.74
C ALA A 68 -3.83 19.07 -1.41
N THR A 69 -4.76 18.95 -2.36
CA THR A 69 -6.01 18.19 -2.18
C THR A 69 -5.72 16.69 -2.17
N GLN A 70 -4.88 16.21 -3.09
CA GLN A 70 -4.49 14.80 -3.15
C GLN A 70 -3.75 14.36 -1.88
N PHE A 71 -2.85 15.21 -1.36
CA PHE A 71 -2.17 14.91 -0.10
C PHE A 71 -3.12 14.88 1.11
N LYS A 72 -4.20 15.67 1.11
CA LYS A 72 -5.22 15.61 2.17
C LYS A 72 -6.07 14.34 2.08
N GLU A 73 -6.40 13.90 0.87
CA GLU A 73 -7.11 12.63 0.66
C GLU A 73 -6.23 11.44 1.05
N ASP A 74 -4.94 11.48 0.72
CA ASP A 74 -3.94 10.48 1.10
C ASP A 74 -3.69 10.43 2.62
N GLU A 75 -3.98 11.53 3.34
CA GLU A 75 -3.88 11.60 4.81
C GLU A 75 -4.91 10.67 5.49
N GLU A 76 -6.07 10.39 4.88
CA GLU A 76 -7.04 9.43 5.41
C GLU A 76 -6.54 7.98 5.33
N ALA A 77 -5.64 7.69 4.39
CA ALA A 77 -5.00 6.39 4.25
C ALA A 77 -3.81 6.20 5.21
N LYS A 78 -3.43 7.24 5.99
CA LYS A 78 -2.32 7.17 6.95
C LYS A 78 -2.59 6.10 7.99
N TRP A 79 -1.68 5.15 8.16
CA TRP A 79 -1.76 4.15 9.24
C TRP A 79 -0.91 4.53 10.43
N PHE A 80 0.39 4.72 10.24
CA PHE A 80 1.25 5.25 11.29
C PHE A 80 2.45 5.98 10.70
N GLY A 81 3.14 6.74 11.54
CA GLY A 81 4.42 7.32 11.16
C GLY A 81 5.19 7.88 12.34
N LEU A 82 6.41 8.35 12.08
CA LEU A 82 7.20 9.07 13.06
C LEU A 82 6.76 10.54 13.13
N TYR A 83 6.58 11.04 14.35
CA TYR A 83 6.30 12.44 14.61
C TYR A 83 7.29 12.96 15.66
N THR A 84 7.93 14.09 15.37
CA THR A 84 8.84 14.74 16.31
C THR A 84 8.23 16.04 16.80
N ASP A 85 7.94 16.10 18.10
CA ASP A 85 7.45 17.29 18.78
C ASP A 85 8.63 18.05 19.37
N THR A 86 8.57 19.39 19.34
CA THR A 86 9.56 20.24 20.00
C THR A 86 8.92 20.81 21.25
N THR A 87 9.39 20.37 22.41
CA THR A 87 8.86 20.86 23.68
C THR A 87 9.23 22.32 23.90
N LYS A 88 8.55 22.99 24.85
CA LYS A 88 8.88 24.36 25.27
C LYS A 88 10.33 24.56 25.73
N ARG A 89 11.04 23.47 26.07
CA ARG A 89 12.45 23.47 26.49
C ARG A 89 13.42 23.18 25.34
N GLN A 90 12.95 23.12 24.09
CA GLN A 90 13.70 22.72 22.90
C GLN A 90 14.13 21.24 22.88
N ASP A 91 13.68 20.42 23.84
CA ASP A 91 13.85 18.96 23.75
C ASP A 91 12.97 18.41 22.62
N ARG A 92 13.56 17.57 21.75
CA ARG A 92 12.86 16.86 20.68
C ARG A 92 12.38 15.51 21.20
N ILE A 93 11.06 15.29 21.16
CA ILE A 93 10.46 14.01 21.51
C ILE A 93 9.94 13.37 20.22
N THR A 94 10.57 12.27 19.81
CA THR A 94 10.10 11.45 18.70
C THR A 94 9.13 10.39 19.22
N SER A 95 7.99 10.27 18.56
CA SER A 95 6.96 9.26 18.85
C SER A 95 6.53 8.57 17.56
N ILE A 96 6.16 7.30 17.65
CA ILE A 96 5.33 6.66 16.63
C ILE A 96 3.90 7.14 16.88
N VAL A 97 3.23 7.62 15.85
CA VAL A 97 1.83 8.02 15.92
C VAL A 97 1.03 7.07 15.04
N GLU A 98 0.04 6.40 15.64
CA GLU A 98 -0.82 5.42 14.98
C GLU A 98 -2.24 5.98 14.85
N THR A 99 -2.80 5.93 13.64
CA THR A 99 -4.18 6.30 13.37
C THR A 99 -5.12 5.10 13.55
N GLN A 100 -6.42 5.31 13.39
CA GLN A 100 -7.39 4.22 13.39
C GLN A 100 -7.53 3.50 12.04
N ARG A 101 -6.67 3.77 11.05
CA ARG A 101 -6.86 3.29 9.67
C ARG A 101 -6.99 1.78 9.57
N LEU A 102 -6.07 1.01 10.17
CA LEU A 102 -6.13 -0.46 10.16
C LEU A 102 -7.43 -0.98 10.80
N TYR A 103 -7.85 -0.36 11.91
CA TYR A 103 -9.09 -0.75 12.58
C TYR A 103 -10.32 -0.48 11.69
N LYS A 104 -10.40 0.70 11.07
CA LYS A 104 -11.51 1.10 10.19
C LYS A 104 -11.63 0.19 8.98
N ILE A 105 -10.52 -0.02 8.25
CA ILE A 105 -10.53 -0.84 7.02
C ILE A 105 -10.87 -2.32 7.32
N MET A 106 -10.47 -2.82 8.49
CA MET A 106 -10.87 -4.15 8.96
C MET A 106 -12.37 -4.22 9.30
N ALA A 107 -12.90 -3.21 10.00
CA ALA A 107 -14.33 -3.15 10.32
C ALA A 107 -15.18 -3.09 9.04
N GLU A 108 -14.75 -2.28 8.07
CA GLU A 108 -15.38 -2.20 6.75
C GLU A 108 -15.32 -3.54 6.00
N SER A 109 -14.18 -4.24 6.04
CA SER A 109 -14.02 -5.56 5.42
C SER A 109 -14.99 -6.60 5.99
N ILE A 110 -15.20 -6.62 7.31
CA ILE A 110 -16.14 -7.55 7.96
C ILE A 110 -17.58 -7.31 7.49
N HIS A 111 -17.90 -6.07 7.08
CA HIS A 111 -19.23 -5.65 6.67
C HIS A 111 -19.37 -5.44 5.16
N TYR A 112 -18.37 -5.80 4.35
CA TYR A 112 -18.33 -5.48 2.93
C TYR A 112 -19.42 -6.19 2.11
N HIS A 113 -19.67 -7.47 2.40
CA HIS A 113 -20.76 -8.24 1.83
C HIS A 113 -21.65 -8.82 2.94
N ASN A 114 -22.92 -9.07 2.61
CA ASN A 114 -23.87 -9.71 3.54
C ASN A 114 -23.36 -11.07 4.08
N ASN A 115 -22.49 -11.73 3.33
CA ASN A 115 -21.87 -13.01 3.66
C ASN A 115 -20.37 -12.91 3.99
N SER A 116 -19.83 -11.70 4.22
CA SER A 116 -18.44 -11.55 4.65
C SER A 116 -18.19 -12.32 5.96
N PRO A 117 -17.10 -13.09 6.06
CA PRO A 117 -16.79 -13.81 7.30
C PRO A 117 -16.59 -12.84 8.46
N ARG A 118 -17.22 -13.11 9.61
CA ARG A 118 -17.03 -12.30 10.83
C ARG A 118 -15.62 -12.40 11.40
N ARG A 119 -14.95 -13.53 11.14
CA ARG A 119 -13.55 -13.75 11.51
C ARG A 119 -12.74 -13.66 10.22
N GLN A 120 -11.83 -12.70 10.17
CA GLN A 120 -10.92 -12.48 9.05
C GLN A 120 -9.48 -12.52 9.55
N PHE A 121 -8.57 -12.98 8.70
CA PHE A 121 -7.14 -13.10 8.94
C PHE A 121 -6.39 -12.23 7.93
N PRO A 122 -6.20 -10.93 8.21
CA PRO A 122 -5.67 -10.00 7.23
C PRO A 122 -4.18 -10.25 6.95
N SER A 123 -3.78 -10.07 5.70
CA SER A 123 -2.39 -10.00 5.26
C SER A 123 -2.01 -8.57 4.93
N ILE A 124 -0.84 -8.12 5.41
CA ILE A 124 -0.29 -6.81 5.07
C ILE A 124 0.93 -7.02 4.16
N THR A 125 0.90 -6.44 2.97
CA THR A 125 1.96 -6.54 1.97
C THR A 125 2.62 -5.19 1.77
N SER A 126 3.94 -5.10 1.95
CA SER A 126 4.72 -3.88 1.73
C SER A 126 5.79 -4.09 0.66
N PHE A 127 6.06 -3.06 -0.13
CA PHE A 127 7.21 -3.00 -1.02
C PHE A 127 8.27 -2.09 -0.41
N VAL A 128 9.53 -2.52 -0.41
CA VAL A 128 10.65 -1.76 0.17
C VAL A 128 11.68 -1.50 -0.92
N GLY A 129 12.22 -0.29 -0.95
CA GLY A 129 13.16 0.17 -1.96
C GLY A 129 13.38 1.67 -1.88
N GLU A 130 14.35 2.17 -2.64
CA GLU A 130 14.73 3.59 -2.66
C GLU A 130 13.56 4.51 -3.04
N THR A 131 13.64 5.78 -2.64
CA THR A 131 12.71 6.82 -3.12
C THR A 131 12.80 6.92 -4.64
N GLY A 132 11.65 7.03 -5.31
CA GLY A 132 11.58 7.06 -6.77
C GLY A 132 11.61 5.69 -7.46
N ALA A 133 11.81 4.58 -6.75
CA ALA A 133 11.84 3.22 -7.33
C ALA A 133 10.47 2.71 -7.86
N GLY A 134 9.40 3.52 -7.75
CA GLY A 134 8.08 3.18 -8.30
C GLY A 134 7.18 2.33 -7.39
N LYS A 135 7.46 2.25 -6.08
CA LYS A 135 6.67 1.48 -5.09
C LYS A 135 5.18 1.84 -5.09
N SER A 136 4.86 3.12 -4.89
CA SER A 136 3.47 3.62 -4.90
C SER A 136 2.80 3.37 -6.26
N THR A 137 3.53 3.55 -7.37
CA THR A 137 3.05 3.24 -8.72
C THR A 137 2.73 1.76 -8.90
N LEU A 138 3.55 0.86 -8.32
CA LEU A 138 3.31 -0.57 -8.33
C LEU A 138 2.04 -0.93 -7.55
N ILE A 139 1.86 -0.38 -6.34
CA ILE A 139 0.63 -0.58 -5.56
C ILE A 139 -0.60 -0.10 -6.34
N ARG A 140 -0.55 1.09 -6.96
CA ARG A 140 -1.63 1.58 -7.83
C ARG A 140 -1.90 0.61 -8.98
N SER A 141 -0.86 0.09 -9.62
CA SER A 141 -1.02 -0.90 -10.70
C SER A 141 -1.78 -2.14 -10.20
N LEU A 142 -1.39 -2.70 -9.04
CA LEU A 142 -2.07 -3.84 -8.42
C LEU A 142 -3.54 -3.54 -8.11
N ILE A 143 -3.82 -2.38 -7.51
CA ILE A 143 -5.17 -1.94 -7.19
C ILE A 143 -6.02 -1.76 -8.47
N TYR A 144 -5.47 -1.11 -9.51
CA TYR A 144 -6.17 -0.84 -10.76
C TYR A 144 -6.54 -2.14 -11.51
N HIS A 145 -5.61 -3.09 -11.54
CA HIS A 145 -5.79 -4.36 -12.24
C HIS A 145 -6.59 -5.39 -11.43
N SER A 146 -6.96 -5.07 -10.20
CA SER A 146 -7.85 -5.87 -9.36
C SER A 146 -9.23 -6.02 -10.02
N GLU A 147 -9.76 -7.24 -10.10
CA GLU A 147 -11.03 -7.53 -10.81
C GLU A 147 -12.20 -6.69 -10.29
N LYS A 148 -12.18 -6.39 -8.98
CA LYS A 148 -13.22 -5.65 -8.26
C LYS A 148 -12.94 -4.16 -8.11
N ALA A 149 -11.86 -3.62 -8.69
CA ALA A 149 -11.47 -2.21 -8.55
C ALA A 149 -12.62 -1.23 -8.87
N LYS A 150 -13.44 -1.57 -9.87
CA LYS A 150 -14.58 -0.76 -10.32
C LYS A 150 -15.73 -0.66 -9.31
N HIS A 151 -15.74 -1.51 -8.28
CA HIS A 151 -16.78 -1.50 -7.24
C HIS A 151 -16.46 -0.52 -6.10
N PHE A 152 -15.27 0.06 -6.09
CA PHE A 152 -14.84 1.03 -5.08
C PHE A 152 -14.85 2.42 -5.71
N TYR A 153 -15.64 3.33 -5.13
CA TYR A 153 -15.68 4.74 -5.52
C TYR A 153 -15.80 5.64 -4.28
N PRO A 154 -14.79 6.48 -3.99
CA PRO A 154 -13.51 6.60 -4.70
C PRO A 154 -12.64 5.33 -4.53
N LEU A 155 -11.84 5.01 -5.55
CA LEU A 155 -10.82 3.97 -5.45
C LEU A 155 -9.56 4.59 -4.86
N GLU A 156 -9.36 4.40 -3.55
CA GLU A 156 -8.19 4.87 -2.84
C GLU A 156 -6.93 4.15 -3.33
N ALA A 157 -5.87 4.92 -3.59
CA ALA A 157 -4.57 4.39 -3.96
C ALA A 157 -3.49 5.43 -3.68
N PRO A 158 -2.25 5.02 -3.38
CA PRO A 158 -1.21 5.96 -2.94
C PRO A 158 -0.90 7.00 -3.98
N VAL A 159 -0.61 8.23 -3.56
CA VAL A 159 -0.18 9.30 -4.47
C VAL A 159 1.23 8.99 -5.00
N PRO A 160 1.43 8.82 -6.33
CA PRO A 160 2.77 8.64 -6.88
C PRO A 160 3.65 9.85 -6.58
N GLY A 161 4.89 9.60 -6.15
CA GLY A 161 5.91 10.64 -6.11
C GLY A 161 6.16 11.24 -7.50
N ALA A 162 6.61 12.50 -7.54
CA ALA A 162 6.94 13.15 -8.81
C ALA A 162 8.01 12.35 -9.57
N THR A 163 7.77 12.07 -10.85
CA THR A 163 8.71 11.29 -11.68
C THR A 163 9.91 12.10 -12.18
N SER A 164 9.92 13.43 -11.96
CA SER A 164 10.97 14.34 -12.43
C SER A 164 10.96 15.64 -11.63
N GLY A 165 12.14 16.27 -11.52
CA GLY A 165 12.33 17.55 -10.81
C GLY A 165 12.73 17.38 -9.34
N SER A 166 12.91 18.51 -8.64
CA SER A 166 13.32 18.53 -7.22
C SER A 166 12.35 17.76 -6.30
N LEU A 167 11.09 17.60 -6.72
CA LEU A 167 10.04 16.86 -6.01
C LEU A 167 10.22 15.33 -6.02
N ALA A 168 11.05 14.78 -6.92
CA ALA A 168 11.25 13.33 -7.08
C ALA A 168 12.14 12.69 -6.00
N ILE A 169 12.93 13.50 -5.30
CA ILE A 169 13.90 13.08 -4.27
C ILE A 169 13.30 13.26 -2.85
N MET A 170 12.12 13.88 -2.76
CA MET A 170 11.52 14.30 -1.50
C MET A 170 10.79 13.15 -0.84
N SER A 171 11.22 12.78 0.38
CA SER A 171 10.71 11.62 1.12
C SER A 171 9.89 12.08 2.32
N THR A 172 8.92 11.30 2.78
CA THR A 172 7.98 11.61 3.87
C THR A 172 8.37 10.98 5.21
N THR A 173 9.44 11.48 5.84
CA THR A 173 9.98 11.27 7.22
C THR A 173 9.52 10.10 8.13
N GLY A 174 9.13 8.96 7.58
CA GLY A 174 8.80 7.73 8.27
C GLY A 174 7.31 7.39 8.31
N GLU A 175 6.53 7.80 7.31
CA GLU A 175 5.08 7.53 7.25
C GLU A 175 4.75 6.24 6.47
N VAL A 176 3.70 5.56 6.92
CA VAL A 176 3.14 4.36 6.29
C VAL A 176 1.65 4.58 6.05
N ASN A 177 1.26 4.48 4.79
CA ASN A 177 -0.13 4.51 4.36
C ASN A 177 -0.63 3.08 4.12
N LEU A 178 -1.92 2.82 4.28
CA LEU A 178 -2.52 1.48 4.15
C LEU A 178 -3.74 1.50 3.23
N TYR A 179 -3.71 0.66 2.20
CA TYR A 179 -4.73 0.54 1.15
C TYR A 179 -5.30 -0.87 1.11
N LEU A 180 -6.56 -1.03 0.73
CA LEU A 180 -7.12 -2.36 0.50
C LEU A 180 -6.74 -2.91 -0.87
N ASP A 181 -6.65 -4.24 -0.97
CA ASP A 181 -6.77 -4.94 -2.25
C ASP A 181 -8.27 -5.19 -2.55
N PRO A 182 -8.82 -4.59 -3.63
CA PRO A 182 -10.23 -4.78 -3.96
C PRO A 182 -10.64 -6.24 -4.17
N THR A 183 -9.73 -7.11 -4.60
CA THR A 183 -10.04 -8.51 -4.96
C THR A 183 -10.33 -9.34 -3.71
N THR A 184 -9.46 -9.23 -2.71
CA THR A 184 -9.53 -9.98 -1.45
C THR A 184 -10.35 -9.29 -0.35
N PHE A 185 -10.75 -8.03 -0.53
CA PHE A 185 -11.56 -7.32 0.45
C PHE A 185 -12.89 -8.05 0.75
N GLY A 186 -13.24 -8.13 2.03
CA GLY A 186 -14.45 -8.83 2.49
C GLY A 186 -14.38 -10.36 2.51
N THR A 187 -13.24 -10.95 2.15
CA THR A 187 -13.00 -12.41 2.22
C THR A 187 -12.51 -12.84 3.61
N GLU A 188 -12.26 -14.13 3.84
CA GLU A 188 -11.67 -14.64 5.08
C GLU A 188 -10.23 -14.15 5.29
N SER A 189 -9.51 -13.79 4.21
CA SER A 189 -8.13 -13.33 4.26
C SER A 189 -7.94 -12.08 3.41
N PRO A 190 -8.45 -10.92 3.86
CA PRO A 190 -8.28 -9.67 3.12
C PRO A 190 -6.81 -9.25 3.08
N THR A 191 -6.35 -8.81 1.92
CA THR A 191 -5.00 -8.26 1.76
C THR A 191 -5.04 -6.73 1.77
N PHE A 192 -4.09 -6.13 2.47
CA PHE A 192 -3.86 -4.69 2.49
C PHE A 192 -2.44 -4.37 2.01
N TYR A 193 -2.31 -3.35 1.18
CA TYR A 193 -1.04 -2.83 0.71
C TYR A 193 -0.57 -1.70 1.63
N ALA A 194 0.60 -1.88 2.24
CA ALA A 194 1.30 -0.82 2.95
C ALA A 194 2.23 -0.09 1.98
N ASP A 195 1.95 1.19 1.75
CA ASP A 195 2.87 2.06 1.03
C ASP A 195 3.83 2.70 2.03
N CYS A 196 5.08 2.30 1.94
CA CYS A 196 6.16 2.75 2.79
C CYS A 196 6.99 3.79 2.06
N GLU A 197 7.51 4.75 2.81
CA GLU A 197 8.52 5.67 2.32
C GLU A 197 9.71 4.94 1.69
N GLY A 198 10.32 5.58 0.68
CA GLY A 198 11.58 5.11 0.15
C GLY A 198 12.77 5.44 1.02
N MET A 199 13.78 4.58 0.96
CA MET A 199 15.06 4.85 1.59
C MET A 199 15.82 5.96 0.83
N LEU A 200 16.69 6.69 1.54
CA LEU A 200 17.71 7.63 1.01
C LEU A 200 17.24 8.96 0.39
N GLY A 201 15.99 9.37 0.51
CA GLY A 201 15.61 10.71 0.02
C GLY A 201 15.68 11.82 1.06
N THR A 202 15.35 13.05 0.62
CA THR A 202 15.51 14.31 1.37
C THR A 202 14.25 14.71 2.14
N GLU A 203 14.28 15.86 2.84
CA GLU A 203 13.14 16.39 3.62
C GLU A 203 11.80 16.45 2.84
N PRO A 204 10.65 16.27 3.52
CA PRO A 204 9.36 16.06 2.87
C PRO A 204 8.61 17.32 2.43
N VAL A 205 7.89 17.21 1.31
CA VAL A 205 6.77 18.12 0.98
C VAL A 205 5.49 17.73 1.74
N ALA A 206 5.25 16.44 1.97
CA ALA A 206 4.02 15.99 2.64
C ALA A 206 3.92 16.53 4.07
N VAL A 207 5.03 16.70 4.80
CA VAL A 207 5.02 17.34 6.14
C VAL A 207 4.49 18.77 6.10
N GLN A 208 4.59 19.47 4.96
CA GLN A 208 4.01 20.81 4.80
C GLN A 208 2.48 20.79 4.66
N HIS A 209 1.89 19.63 4.35
CA HIS A 209 0.48 19.49 4.00
C HIS A 209 -0.30 18.44 4.81
N GLN A 210 0.37 17.47 5.44
CA GLN A 210 -0.17 16.36 6.23
C GLN A 210 0.32 16.49 7.68
N SER A 211 -0.37 17.30 8.47
CA SER A 211 -0.03 17.53 9.89
C SER A 211 -1.18 17.24 10.85
N GLU A 212 -2.38 17.02 10.32
CA GLU A 212 -3.57 16.80 11.13
C GLU A 212 -3.59 15.38 11.69
N TRP A 213 -3.07 14.40 10.95
CA TRP A 213 -3.01 13.00 11.38
C TRP A 213 -2.28 12.78 12.71
N ALA A 214 -1.20 13.55 12.92
CA ALA A 214 -0.44 13.50 14.16
C ALA A 214 -1.17 14.10 15.38
N ARG A 215 -2.26 14.86 15.16
CA ARG A 215 -3.07 15.45 16.23
C ARG A 215 -4.09 14.47 16.81
N TYR A 216 -4.66 13.61 15.97
CA TYR A 216 -5.69 12.65 16.40
C TYR A 216 -5.17 11.22 16.58
N GLY A 217 -3.97 10.91 16.07
CA GLY A 217 -3.35 9.60 16.25
C GLY A 217 -2.88 9.34 17.69
N LYS A 218 -2.90 8.07 18.09
CA LYS A 218 -2.37 7.60 19.37
C LYS A 218 -0.84 7.63 19.32
N ARG A 219 -0.22 8.26 20.32
CA ARG A 219 1.23 8.47 20.37
C ARG A 219 1.93 7.42 21.25
N TYR A 220 3.05 6.92 20.74
CA TYR A 220 3.94 5.98 21.43
C TYR A 220 5.37 6.56 21.43
N PRO A 221 5.85 7.08 22.56
CA PRO A 221 7.19 7.68 22.65
C PRO A 221 8.29 6.68 22.26
N VAL A 222 9.22 7.12 21.41
CA VAL A 222 10.43 6.36 21.09
C VAL A 222 11.52 6.79 22.07
N ALA A 223 11.83 5.93 23.04
CA ALA A 223 12.96 6.17 23.92
C ALA A 223 14.27 6.04 23.14
N ALA A 224 15.14 7.05 23.23
CA ALA A 224 16.53 6.88 22.83
C ALA A 224 17.16 5.88 23.81
N LYS A 225 17.67 4.74 23.32
CA LYS A 225 18.60 3.94 24.11
C LYS A 225 19.96 4.62 24.05
N ASP A 226 20.50 4.93 25.23
CA ASP A 226 21.85 5.45 25.36
C ASP A 226 22.84 4.52 24.64
N GLY A 227 23.55 5.05 23.63
CA GLY A 227 24.81 4.49 23.16
C GLY A 227 24.82 3.53 21.96
N MET A 228 23.71 3.24 21.28
CA MET A 228 23.77 2.55 19.97
C MET A 228 22.79 3.19 18.99
N GLY A 229 23.32 3.65 17.84
CA GLY A 229 22.58 4.21 16.71
C GLY A 229 21.73 3.17 15.96
N GLY A 230 20.89 2.42 16.68
CA GLY A 230 19.91 1.50 16.14
C GLY A 230 18.58 1.74 16.85
N LEU A 231 17.56 2.14 16.08
CA LEU A 231 16.19 2.34 16.54
C LEU A 231 15.63 1.01 17.09
N CYS A 232 15.60 0.86 18.41
CA CYS A 232 14.91 -0.23 19.08
C CYS A 232 13.64 0.34 19.72
N ALA A 233 12.54 0.39 18.96
CA ALA A 233 11.23 0.65 19.52
C ALA A 233 10.86 -0.56 20.40
N THR A 234 10.94 -0.42 21.72
CA THR A 234 10.34 -1.40 22.63
C THR A 234 8.83 -1.15 22.63
N ALA A 235 8.13 -1.66 21.61
CA ALA A 235 6.68 -1.67 21.55
C ALA A 235 6.13 -2.72 22.53
N ALA A 236 6.31 -2.49 23.83
CA ALA A 236 5.62 -3.22 24.87
C ALA A 236 4.14 -2.82 24.84
N GLY A 237 3.36 -3.45 23.95
CA GLY A 237 1.90 -3.30 23.95
C GLY A 237 1.17 -3.46 22.61
N VAL A 238 1.85 -3.58 21.47
CA VAL A 238 1.16 -3.64 20.15
C VAL A 238 0.79 -5.09 19.75
N VAL A 239 1.28 -6.11 20.46
CA VAL A 239 0.99 -7.53 20.13
C VAL A 239 0.65 -8.34 21.40
N HIS A 240 -0.38 -7.96 22.14
CA HIS A 240 -0.96 -8.82 23.18
C HIS A 240 -2.47 -8.97 22.92
N GLY A 241 -2.81 -9.80 21.93
CA GLY A 241 -4.20 -10.10 21.60
C GLY A 241 -4.41 -11.23 20.59
N TRP A 242 -3.36 -12.01 20.27
CA TRP A 242 -3.46 -13.18 19.41
C TRP A 242 -3.01 -14.40 20.21
N GLY A 243 -4.00 -15.22 20.55
CA GLY A 243 -3.83 -16.38 21.40
C GLY A 243 -2.86 -17.40 20.81
N THR A 244 -1.97 -17.89 21.67
CA THR A 244 -1.41 -19.23 21.58
C THR A 244 -1.75 -19.94 22.88
N GLU A 245 -3.00 -20.37 23.02
CA GLU A 245 -3.36 -21.40 23.98
C GLU A 245 -3.21 -22.74 23.26
N HIS A 246 -2.05 -23.40 23.39
CA HIS A 246 -1.96 -24.85 23.29
C HIS A 246 -0.77 -25.40 24.09
N ASN A 247 -1.11 -26.39 24.92
CA ASN A 247 -0.26 -27.35 25.63
C ASN A 247 0.63 -26.88 26.79
N LYS A 248 0.02 -26.80 27.98
CA LYS A 248 0.70 -27.23 29.21
C LYS A 248 0.55 -28.76 29.35
N PRO A 249 1.63 -29.53 29.54
CA PRO A 249 1.50 -30.94 29.89
C PRO A 249 0.90 -31.08 31.30
N ALA A 250 0.01 -32.06 31.44
CA ALA A 250 -0.71 -32.39 32.66
C ALA A 250 0.24 -32.67 33.83
N ARG A 251 -0.06 -32.11 35.01
CA ARG A 251 0.55 -32.51 36.28
C ARG A 251 0.08 -33.93 36.62
N PRO A 252 0.97 -34.86 36.98
CA PRO A 252 0.53 -36.13 37.54
C PRO A 252 -0.06 -35.91 38.93
N SER A 253 -1.24 -36.50 39.11
CA SER A 253 -1.97 -36.69 40.36
C SER A 253 -1.09 -37.32 41.44
N GLY A 254 -1.08 -36.71 42.63
CA GLY A 254 -0.44 -37.29 43.81
C GLY A 254 -1.11 -38.57 44.29
N PRO A 255 -0.40 -39.43 45.04
CA PRO A 255 -1.04 -40.52 45.76
C PRO A 255 -1.54 -40.05 47.13
N ASN A 256 -2.81 -40.35 47.39
CA ASN A 256 -3.39 -40.42 48.73
C ASN A 256 -2.68 -41.51 49.54
N HIS A 257 -2.22 -41.17 50.75
CA HIS A 257 -2.11 -42.15 51.82
C HIS A 257 -2.53 -41.56 53.17
N HIS A 258 -3.63 -42.09 53.68
CA HIS A 258 -4.00 -42.12 55.09
C HIS A 258 -2.90 -42.76 55.95
N SER A 259 -2.53 -42.14 57.07
CA SER A 259 -2.57 -42.76 58.41
C SER A 259 -2.31 -41.67 59.47
N GLN A 260 -3.33 -41.37 60.28
CA GLN A 260 -3.50 -41.77 61.69
C GLN A 260 -2.85 -40.81 62.70
N ARG A 261 -3.76 -40.13 63.42
CA ARG A 261 -3.53 -39.52 64.73
C ARG A 261 -3.33 -40.63 65.76
N THR A 262 -2.32 -40.50 66.60
CA THR A 262 -2.31 -41.06 67.96
C THR A 262 -1.70 -40.03 68.90
N ASN A 263 -2.49 -39.58 69.87
CA ASN A 263 -2.17 -39.78 71.29
C ASN A 263 -3.36 -39.33 72.14
N ALA A 264 -3.83 -40.28 72.96
CA ALA A 264 -4.67 -40.04 74.13
C ALA A 264 -3.97 -40.70 75.32
N ARG A 265 -3.94 -39.95 76.42
CA ARG A 265 -3.32 -40.17 77.74
C ARG A 265 -1.86 -39.79 77.88
#